data_AF-A0A452I7J2-F1
#
_entry.id   AF-A0A452I7J2-F1
#
_cell.length_a   1.000
_cell.length_b   1.000
_cell.length_c   1.000
_cell.angle_alpha   90.00
_cell.angle_beta   90.00
_cell.angle_gamma   90.00
#
_symmetry.space_group_name_H-M   'P 1'
#
loop_
_entity.id
_entity.type
_entity.pdbx_description
1 polymer ?
#
loop_
_entity_poly.entity_id
_entity_poly.type
_entity_poly.pdbx_seq_one_letter_code
_entity_poly.pdbx_strand_id
1 'polypeptide(L)'
;MQSSGHRFRDIEHHPLLAENDSYDSSASEADMADRVWFIRDGCGMVCAVMTWFLVVYADFVVTFVMLLPSKDFWYSMINGVLFNCLAVLALSSHLRTMLTDPGAVPKGNATKEYMESLQLKPGEVIYKCPKCCSIKPERAHHCSICKRCIRKMDHHCPWVNNCVGEKNQRFFVLFTMYIALISAHALILCGFQFFSCVRGQWTECSDFSPPVTVILMVFLCLEGFLFLTFTAVMFGTQIHSICNDETEIERLKSEKPTWERRLRWEGMKSVFGGQPSVLWINPFAGFRIRQLLLRAKKGGPEFSV
;
A
#
# COMPACT_ATOMS: atom_id res chain seq x y z
N MET A 1 13.53 -53.47 -18.20
CA MET A 1 13.78 -52.74 -16.94
C MET A 1 15.06 -51.92 -17.12
N GLN A 2 14.96 -50.60 -17.20
CA GLN A 2 16.07 -49.69 -16.89
C GLN A 2 15.48 -48.30 -16.62
N SER A 3 15.85 -47.77 -15.46
CA SER A 3 15.29 -46.61 -14.77
C SER A 3 15.85 -45.30 -15.33
N SER A 4 14.97 -44.32 -15.55
CA SER A 4 15.30 -42.96 -15.95
C SER A 4 15.79 -42.14 -14.75
N GLY A 5 17.08 -41.82 -14.72
CA GLY A 5 17.67 -40.92 -13.74
C GLY A 5 17.27 -39.46 -14.01
N HIS A 6 16.56 -38.85 -13.06
CA HIS A 6 16.37 -37.40 -12.97
C HIS A 6 17.70 -36.74 -12.63
N ARG A 7 18.25 -35.95 -13.56
CA ARG A 7 19.45 -35.12 -13.34
C ARG A 7 18.99 -33.75 -12.81
N PHE A 8 19.31 -33.48 -11.54
CA PHE A 8 19.34 -32.15 -10.94
C PHE A 8 20.18 -31.22 -11.84
N ARG A 9 19.69 -30.00 -12.10
CA ARG A 9 20.47 -28.95 -12.75
C ARG A 9 20.72 -27.84 -11.74
N ASP A 10 21.97 -27.75 -11.33
CA ASP A 10 22.56 -26.61 -10.65
C ASP A 10 22.38 -25.36 -11.54
N ILE A 11 21.81 -24.31 -10.97
CA ILE A 11 21.73 -22.99 -11.60
C ILE A 11 22.96 -22.22 -11.11
N GLU A 12 23.99 -22.17 -11.95
CA GLU A 12 25.08 -21.21 -11.77
C GLU A 12 24.55 -19.79 -12.02
N HIS A 13 24.54 -18.98 -10.96
CA HIS A 13 24.41 -17.53 -11.06
C HIS A 13 25.64 -16.97 -11.78
N HIS A 14 25.51 -16.59 -13.05
CA HIS A 14 26.56 -15.86 -13.75
C HIS A 14 26.37 -14.34 -13.57
N PRO A 15 27.35 -13.61 -13.02
CA PRO A 15 27.28 -12.17 -12.79
C PRO A 15 27.87 -11.43 -14.00
N LEU A 16 27.09 -11.13 -15.03
CA LEU A 16 27.55 -10.29 -16.14
C LEU A 16 26.38 -9.51 -16.76
N LEU A 17 25.98 -8.40 -16.14
CA LEU A 17 25.42 -7.22 -16.82
C LEU A 17 25.64 -6.00 -15.90
N ALA A 18 26.88 -5.55 -15.84
CA ALA A 18 27.26 -4.28 -15.27
C ALA A 18 28.30 -3.59 -16.18
N GLU A 19 28.01 -3.50 -17.48
CA GLU A 19 28.71 -2.59 -18.39
C GLU A 19 27.90 -2.46 -19.69
N ASN A 20 27.63 -1.21 -20.08
CA ASN A 20 26.96 -0.75 -21.32
C ASN A 20 25.44 -0.50 -21.34
N ASP A 21 24.89 0.09 -20.27
CA ASP A 21 23.68 0.93 -20.37
C ASP A 21 24.07 2.42 -20.33
N SER A 22 24.67 2.91 -21.41
CA SER A 22 24.90 4.35 -21.66
C SER A 22 24.13 4.87 -22.87
N TYR A 23 22.91 4.35 -23.08
CA TYR A 23 21.94 4.89 -24.02
C TYR A 23 20.74 5.44 -23.24
N ASP A 24 20.82 6.72 -22.89
CA ASP A 24 19.71 7.65 -22.59
C ASP A 24 18.54 7.17 -21.67
N SER A 25 18.77 6.24 -20.75
CA SER A 25 17.72 5.72 -19.85
C SER A 25 17.41 6.67 -18.67
N SER A 26 18.36 7.54 -18.31
CA SER A 26 18.25 8.45 -17.16
C SER A 26 17.22 9.56 -17.37
N ALA A 27 16.97 9.96 -18.62
CA ALA A 27 15.90 10.91 -18.96
C ALA A 27 14.50 10.25 -18.91
N SER A 28 14.38 8.96 -19.18
CA SER A 28 13.08 8.26 -19.26
C SER A 28 12.56 7.72 -17.92
N GLU A 29 13.45 7.21 -17.05
CA GLU A 29 13.05 6.73 -15.73
C GLU A 29 12.70 7.89 -14.78
N ALA A 30 13.43 9.00 -14.88
CA ALA A 30 13.14 10.21 -14.13
C ALA A 30 11.83 10.88 -14.59
N ASP A 31 11.55 10.91 -15.90
CA ASP A 31 10.32 11.50 -16.45
C ASP A 31 9.08 10.60 -16.26
N MET A 32 9.27 9.30 -16.04
CA MET A 32 8.21 8.38 -15.60
C MET A 32 7.93 8.44 -14.10
N ALA A 33 8.93 8.76 -13.27
CA ALA A 33 8.76 8.91 -11.83
C ALA A 33 7.90 10.12 -11.43
N ASP A 34 7.78 11.12 -12.34
CA ASP A 34 7.04 12.37 -12.12
C ASP A 34 5.56 12.31 -12.53
N ARG A 35 5.07 11.20 -13.10
CA ARG A 35 3.64 11.03 -13.42
C ARG A 35 2.89 10.38 -12.26
N VAL A 36 1.95 11.14 -11.69
CA VAL A 36 0.97 10.62 -10.73
C VAL A 36 0.19 9.48 -11.36
N TRP A 37 0.19 8.33 -10.69
CA TRP A 37 -0.60 7.17 -11.11
C TRP A 37 -2.00 7.27 -10.52
N PHE A 38 -3.04 7.22 -11.35
CA PHE A 38 -4.42 7.26 -10.87
C PHE A 38 -5.35 6.50 -11.80
N ILE A 39 -6.18 5.63 -11.22
CA ILE A 39 -7.15 4.82 -11.95
C ILE A 39 -8.51 5.52 -11.94
N ARG A 40 -9.09 5.70 -13.13
CA ARG A 40 -10.45 6.27 -13.28
C ARG A 40 -11.51 5.17 -13.14
N ASP A 41 -11.57 4.54 -11.98
CA ASP A 41 -12.60 3.56 -11.62
C ASP A 41 -13.62 4.21 -10.66
N GLY A 42 -14.90 4.23 -11.05
CA GLY A 42 -15.95 4.88 -10.27
C GLY A 42 -16.14 4.25 -8.89
N CYS A 43 -16.13 2.92 -8.84
CA CYS A 43 -16.24 2.16 -7.58
C CYS A 43 -15.05 2.48 -6.65
N GLY A 44 -13.83 2.35 -7.16
CA GLY A 44 -12.62 2.64 -6.40
C GLY A 44 -12.55 4.07 -5.87
N MET A 45 -12.94 5.08 -6.68
CA MET A 45 -12.99 6.47 -6.21
C MET A 45 -13.98 6.66 -5.05
N VAL A 46 -15.17 6.06 -5.13
CA VAL A 46 -16.17 6.14 -4.05
C VAL A 46 -15.64 5.47 -2.78
N CYS A 47 -15.04 4.27 -2.90
CA CYS A 47 -14.44 3.58 -1.75
C CYS A 47 -13.30 4.39 -1.12
N ALA A 48 -12.42 4.98 -1.93
CA ALA A 48 -11.32 5.81 -1.45
C ALA A 48 -11.81 7.07 -0.71
N VAL A 49 -12.83 7.75 -1.25
CA VAL A 49 -13.45 8.91 -0.59
C VAL A 49 -14.14 8.50 0.72
N MET A 50 -14.85 7.37 0.72
CA MET A 50 -15.47 6.83 1.93
C MET A 50 -14.44 6.53 3.02
N THR A 51 -13.26 5.98 2.68
CA THR A 51 -12.17 5.77 3.65
C THR A 51 -11.77 7.06 4.37
N TRP A 52 -11.67 8.18 3.64
CA TRP A 52 -11.32 9.48 4.25
C TRP A 52 -12.43 9.98 5.17
N PHE A 53 -13.70 9.86 4.75
CA PHE A 53 -14.83 10.26 5.58
C PHE A 53 -14.92 9.44 6.88
N LEU A 54 -14.67 8.14 6.82
CA LEU A 54 -14.67 7.26 8.00
C LEU A 54 -13.58 7.65 9.00
N VAL A 55 -12.35 7.87 8.54
CA VAL A 55 -11.26 8.31 9.43
C VAL A 55 -11.55 9.69 10.06
N VAL A 56 -12.11 10.63 9.28
CA VAL A 56 -12.51 11.95 9.80
C VAL A 56 -13.67 11.84 10.80
N TYR A 57 -14.63 10.95 10.55
CA TYR A 57 -15.71 10.69 11.49
C TYR A 57 -15.17 10.12 12.81
N ALA A 58 -14.26 9.14 12.74
CA ALA A 58 -13.63 8.57 13.93
C ALA A 58 -12.84 9.62 14.71
N ASP A 59 -12.08 10.48 14.04
CA ASP A 59 -11.38 11.60 14.67
C ASP A 59 -12.32 12.62 15.30
N PHE A 60 -13.44 12.93 14.64
CA PHE A 60 -14.47 13.79 15.22
C PHE A 60 -15.02 13.21 16.52
N VAL A 61 -15.42 11.94 16.53
CA VAL A 61 -16.00 11.31 17.73
C VAL A 61 -14.95 11.21 18.83
N VAL A 62 -13.75 10.72 18.53
CA VAL A 62 -12.69 10.60 19.55
C VAL A 62 -12.31 11.96 20.13
N THR A 63 -12.06 12.96 19.28
CA THR A 63 -11.62 14.28 19.74
C THR A 63 -12.73 15.04 20.45
N PHE A 64 -13.88 15.23 19.80
CA PHE A 64 -14.92 16.15 20.31
C PHE A 64 -15.91 15.51 21.27
N VAL A 65 -16.20 14.22 21.13
CA VAL A 65 -17.21 13.55 21.96
C VAL A 65 -16.57 12.95 23.21
N MET A 66 -15.32 12.48 23.12
CA MET A 66 -14.67 11.70 24.19
C MET A 66 -13.53 12.45 24.89
N LEU A 67 -12.59 13.03 24.13
CA LEU A 67 -11.39 13.62 24.73
C LEU A 67 -11.58 15.06 25.19
N LEU A 68 -12.22 15.94 24.40
CA LEU A 68 -12.44 17.33 24.84
C LEU A 68 -13.29 17.46 26.12
N PRO A 69 -14.36 16.68 26.32
CA PRO A 69 -15.14 16.73 27.55
C PRO A 69 -14.44 16.07 28.76
N SER A 70 -13.34 15.33 28.54
CA SER A 70 -12.62 14.68 29.62
C SER A 70 -11.96 15.71 30.55
N LYS A 71 -12.19 15.55 31.86
CA LYS A 71 -11.66 16.44 32.91
C LYS A 71 -10.13 16.34 33.05
N ASP A 72 -9.53 15.26 32.57
CA ASP A 72 -8.08 15.06 32.61
C ASP A 72 -7.42 15.59 31.33
N PHE A 73 -6.72 16.71 31.47
CA PHE A 73 -6.01 17.38 30.38
C PHE A 73 -4.92 16.48 29.76
N TRP A 74 -4.11 15.80 30.57
CA TRP A 74 -2.99 15.01 30.08
C TRP A 74 -3.47 13.76 29.36
N TYR A 75 -4.50 13.11 29.88
CA TYR A 75 -5.17 12.01 29.21
C TYR A 75 -5.67 12.44 27.81
N SER A 76 -6.35 13.57 27.74
CA SER A 76 -6.95 14.09 26.50
C SER A 76 -5.89 14.50 25.49
N MET A 77 -4.84 15.19 25.94
CA MET A 77 -3.73 15.62 25.10
C MET A 77 -2.95 14.43 24.52
N ILE A 78 -2.56 13.47 25.36
CA ILE A 78 -1.76 12.32 24.92
C ILE A 78 -2.55 11.45 23.93
N ASN A 79 -3.80 11.11 24.27
CA ASN A 79 -4.62 10.29 23.38
C ASN A 79 -4.99 11.04 22.10
N GLY A 80 -5.28 12.34 22.19
CA GLY A 80 -5.64 13.16 21.02
C GLY A 80 -4.47 13.28 20.04
N VAL A 81 -3.26 13.59 20.56
CA VAL A 81 -2.03 13.63 19.74
C VAL A 81 -1.73 12.26 19.13
N LEU A 82 -1.83 11.18 19.90
CA LEU A 82 -1.58 9.83 19.40
C LEU A 82 -2.56 9.47 18.28
N PHE A 83 -3.86 9.67 18.50
CA PHE A 83 -4.92 9.34 17.54
C PHE A 83 -4.74 10.14 16.24
N ASN A 84 -4.51 11.45 16.34
CA ASN A 84 -4.31 12.32 15.18
C ASN A 84 -3.02 11.99 14.42
N CYS A 85 -1.92 11.67 15.12
CA CYS A 85 -0.69 11.21 14.47
C CYS A 85 -0.94 9.91 13.67
N LEU A 86 -1.64 8.94 14.27
CA LEU A 86 -1.99 7.69 13.59
C LEU A 86 -2.91 7.94 12.38
N ALA A 87 -3.90 8.83 12.51
CA ALA A 87 -4.79 9.21 11.41
C ALA A 87 -4.02 9.82 10.23
N VAL A 88 -3.11 10.76 10.49
CA VAL A 88 -2.26 11.37 9.46
C VAL A 88 -1.38 10.32 8.77
N LEU A 89 -0.78 9.42 9.54
CA LEU A 89 0.03 8.33 8.99
C LEU A 89 -0.81 7.34 8.15
N ALA A 90 -2.02 7.01 8.59
CA ALA A 90 -2.95 6.15 7.85
C ALA A 90 -3.36 6.79 6.51
N LEU A 91 -3.83 8.04 6.54
CA LEU A 91 -4.28 8.76 5.35
C LEU A 91 -3.13 9.05 4.37
N SER A 92 -1.94 9.34 4.89
CA SER A 92 -0.74 9.51 4.05
C SER A 92 -0.34 8.19 3.38
N SER A 93 -0.38 7.08 4.11
CA SER A 93 -0.12 5.74 3.55
C SER A 93 -1.17 5.34 2.51
N HIS A 94 -2.44 5.65 2.77
CA HIS A 94 -3.54 5.44 1.83
C HIS A 94 -3.32 6.23 0.53
N LEU A 95 -3.05 7.53 0.65
CA LEU A 95 -2.80 8.41 -0.49
C LEU A 95 -1.62 7.92 -1.34
N ARG A 96 -0.53 7.48 -0.70
CA ARG A 96 0.61 6.91 -1.41
C ARG A 96 0.28 5.60 -2.09
N THR A 97 -0.50 4.72 -1.46
CA THR A 97 -0.93 3.48 -2.08
C THR A 97 -1.77 3.74 -3.33
N MET A 98 -2.68 4.72 -3.24
CA MET A 98 -3.56 5.14 -4.34
C MET A 98 -2.77 5.76 -5.50
N LEU A 99 -1.81 6.63 -5.20
CA LEU A 99 -1.15 7.47 -6.20
C LEU A 99 0.19 6.95 -6.74
N THR A 100 0.70 5.85 -6.18
CA THR A 100 1.94 5.22 -6.65
C THR A 100 1.65 4.18 -7.72
N ASP A 101 2.42 4.19 -8.81
CA ASP A 101 2.40 3.12 -9.81
C ASP A 101 2.69 1.77 -9.11
N PRO A 102 1.78 0.78 -9.16
CA PRO A 102 1.96 -0.50 -8.48
C PRO A 102 3.03 -1.39 -9.12
N GLY A 103 3.63 -0.99 -10.24
CA GLY A 103 4.57 -1.80 -11.03
C GLY A 103 3.98 -2.16 -12.39
N ALA A 104 3.33 -1.22 -13.05
CA ALA A 104 2.68 -1.42 -14.32
C ALA A 104 3.69 -1.70 -15.44
N VAL A 105 3.43 -2.75 -16.21
CA VAL A 105 4.22 -3.13 -17.38
C VAL A 105 3.87 -2.20 -18.56
N PRO A 106 4.87 -1.69 -19.30
CA PRO A 106 4.65 -0.94 -20.53
C PRO A 106 3.80 -1.72 -21.54
N LYS A 107 2.87 -1.03 -22.21
CA LYS A 107 2.06 -1.63 -23.29
C LYS A 107 2.86 -1.65 -24.58
N GLY A 108 2.52 -2.57 -25.49
CA GLY A 108 3.13 -2.60 -26.82
C GLY A 108 4.60 -3.01 -26.85
N ASN A 109 5.21 -3.39 -25.72
CA ASN A 109 6.60 -3.83 -25.69
C ASN A 109 6.81 -5.22 -26.31
N ALA A 110 5.77 -5.92 -26.76
CA ALA A 110 5.91 -7.18 -27.48
C ALA A 110 6.24 -6.97 -28.98
N THR A 111 7.24 -6.15 -29.29
CA THR A 111 7.76 -5.98 -30.66
C THR A 111 8.69 -7.14 -31.01
N LYS A 112 8.87 -7.42 -32.31
CA LYS A 112 9.82 -8.46 -32.77
C LYS A 112 11.25 -8.12 -32.35
N GLU A 113 11.65 -6.87 -32.55
CA GLU A 113 12.95 -6.34 -32.15
C GLU A 113 13.23 -6.53 -30.65
N TYR A 114 12.25 -6.20 -29.79
CA TYR A 114 12.43 -6.39 -28.35
C TYR A 114 12.51 -7.86 -27.96
N MET A 115 11.71 -8.72 -28.59
CA MET A 115 11.82 -10.17 -28.38
C MET A 115 13.17 -10.75 -28.82
N GLU A 116 13.73 -10.28 -29.93
CA GLU A 116 15.06 -10.69 -30.42
C GLU A 116 16.17 -10.17 -29.49
N SER A 117 15.98 -8.99 -28.89
CA SER A 117 16.92 -8.43 -27.91
C SER A 117 17.00 -9.19 -26.58
N LEU A 118 16.00 -10.01 -26.24
CA LEU A 118 15.93 -10.71 -24.95
C LEU A 118 16.93 -11.88 -24.80
N GLN A 119 17.74 -12.19 -25.83
CA GLN A 119 18.78 -13.23 -25.82
C GLN A 119 18.32 -14.55 -25.17
N LEU A 120 17.10 -15.00 -25.50
CA LEU A 120 16.47 -16.15 -24.87
C LEU A 120 17.27 -17.43 -25.09
N LYS A 121 17.35 -18.26 -24.05
CA LYS A 121 17.95 -19.58 -24.18
C LYS A 121 17.05 -20.48 -25.03
N PRO A 122 17.61 -21.43 -25.81
CA PRO A 122 16.80 -22.38 -26.56
C PRO A 122 15.81 -23.13 -25.64
N GLY A 123 14.51 -23.03 -25.96
CA GLY A 123 13.43 -23.64 -25.18
C GLY A 123 12.80 -22.73 -24.10
N GLU A 124 13.28 -21.50 -23.94
CA GLU A 124 12.70 -20.53 -23.01
C GLU A 124 11.38 -19.96 -23.54
N VAL A 125 10.31 -20.05 -22.74
CA VAL A 125 8.95 -19.65 -23.14
C VAL A 125 8.65 -18.24 -22.65
N ILE A 126 8.34 -17.33 -23.57
CA ILE A 126 7.83 -16.00 -23.24
C ILE A 126 6.30 -16.00 -23.18
N TYR A 127 5.76 -15.53 -22.07
CA TYR A 127 4.34 -15.24 -21.95
C TYR A 127 4.02 -13.82 -22.46
N LYS A 128 2.95 -13.70 -23.23
CA LYS A 128 2.45 -12.40 -23.73
C LYS A 128 1.05 -12.13 -23.18
N CYS A 129 0.77 -10.86 -22.90
CA CYS A 129 -0.58 -10.41 -22.62
C CYS A 129 -1.24 -9.88 -23.90
N PRO A 130 -2.28 -10.54 -24.42
CA PRO A 130 -2.94 -10.09 -25.65
C PRO A 130 -3.64 -8.74 -25.48
N LYS A 131 -4.16 -8.44 -24.27
CA LYS A 131 -4.87 -7.18 -23.98
C LYS A 131 -3.93 -5.97 -23.90
N CYS A 132 -2.68 -6.17 -23.48
CA CYS A 132 -1.68 -5.11 -23.37
C CYS A 132 -0.73 -5.06 -24.58
N CYS A 133 -0.78 -6.06 -25.46
CA CYS A 133 0.25 -6.34 -26.46
C CYS A 133 1.66 -6.26 -25.85
N SER A 134 1.82 -6.84 -24.66
CA SER A 134 3.05 -6.71 -23.87
C SER A 134 3.63 -8.07 -23.52
N ILE A 135 4.96 -8.16 -23.47
CA ILE A 135 5.65 -9.27 -22.82
C ILE A 135 5.28 -9.23 -21.35
N LYS A 136 4.92 -10.39 -20.80
CA LYS A 136 4.46 -10.56 -19.43
C LYS A 136 5.66 -11.04 -18.60
N PRO A 137 6.25 -10.20 -17.75
CA PRO A 137 7.28 -10.64 -16.82
C PRO A 137 6.78 -11.77 -15.91
N GLU A 138 7.70 -12.54 -15.36
CA GLU A 138 7.37 -13.53 -14.33
C GLU A 138 6.57 -12.87 -13.19
N ARG A 139 5.58 -13.59 -12.65
CA ARG A 139 4.70 -13.13 -11.56
C ARG A 139 3.87 -11.87 -11.85
N ALA A 140 3.89 -11.35 -13.09
CA ALA A 140 2.98 -10.27 -13.47
C ALA A 140 1.57 -10.81 -13.71
N HIS A 141 0.51 -10.04 -13.46
CA HIS A 141 -0.85 -10.42 -13.83
C HIS A 141 -1.61 -9.24 -14.45
N HIS A 142 -2.52 -9.52 -15.38
CA HIS A 142 -3.32 -8.48 -16.02
C HIS A 142 -4.54 -8.13 -15.15
N CYS A 143 -4.60 -6.88 -14.69
CA CYS A 143 -5.79 -6.36 -14.03
C CYS A 143 -6.75 -5.76 -15.07
N SER A 144 -7.99 -6.28 -15.10
CA SER A 144 -9.04 -5.81 -16.00
C SER A 144 -9.57 -4.42 -15.64
N ILE A 145 -9.39 -3.95 -14.40
CA ILE A 145 -9.81 -2.62 -13.94
C ILE A 145 -8.72 -1.59 -14.30
N CYS A 146 -7.47 -1.84 -13.90
CA CYS A 146 -6.34 -0.96 -14.25
C CYS A 146 -5.94 -1.00 -15.74
N LYS A 147 -6.46 -1.98 -16.52
CA LYS A 147 -6.16 -2.20 -17.95
C LYS A 147 -4.66 -2.32 -18.24
N ARG A 148 -3.93 -2.93 -17.30
CA ARG A 148 -2.46 -3.03 -17.29
C ARG A 148 -2.05 -4.37 -16.67
N CYS A 149 -0.92 -4.90 -17.12
CA CYS A 149 -0.22 -5.95 -16.38
C CYS A 149 0.54 -5.31 -15.23
N ILE A 150 0.43 -5.86 -14.03
CA ILE A 150 1.09 -5.37 -12.82
C ILE A 150 2.11 -6.42 -12.37
N ARG A 151 3.36 -6.00 -12.09
CA ARG A 151 4.43 -6.86 -11.58
C ARG A 151 4.18 -7.27 -10.13
N LYS A 152 4.45 -8.53 -9.80
CA LYS A 152 4.09 -9.16 -8.51
C LYS A 152 2.72 -8.71 -8.04
N MET A 153 1.73 -8.82 -8.93
CA MET A 153 0.37 -8.38 -8.63
C MET A 153 -0.17 -9.22 -7.48
N ASP A 154 -0.57 -8.56 -6.40
CA ASP A 154 -1.25 -9.22 -5.30
C ASP A 154 -2.75 -9.21 -5.55
N HIS A 155 -3.38 -8.04 -5.53
CA HIS A 155 -4.80 -7.89 -5.86
C HIS A 155 -5.12 -6.48 -6.38
N HIS A 156 -6.36 -6.30 -6.85
CA HIS A 156 -6.93 -4.98 -7.06
C HIS A 156 -7.80 -4.62 -5.88
N CYS A 157 -7.53 -3.48 -5.24
CA CYS A 157 -8.24 -3.06 -4.04
C CYS A 157 -9.05 -1.79 -4.32
N PRO A 158 -10.39 -1.87 -4.33
CA PRO A 158 -11.25 -0.70 -4.52
C PRO A 158 -11.01 0.37 -3.45
N TRP A 159 -10.75 -0.01 -2.20
CA TRP A 159 -10.54 0.93 -1.08
C TRP A 159 -9.33 1.84 -1.24
N VAL A 160 -8.35 1.49 -2.07
CA VAL A 160 -7.21 2.35 -2.41
C VAL A 160 -7.25 2.78 -3.88
N ASN A 161 -8.34 2.52 -4.60
CA ASN A 161 -8.52 2.80 -6.03
C ASN A 161 -7.31 2.41 -6.90
N ASN A 162 -6.65 1.29 -6.58
CA ASN A 162 -5.42 0.88 -7.23
C ASN A 162 -5.18 -0.63 -7.07
N CYS A 163 -4.29 -1.17 -7.91
CA CYS A 163 -3.69 -2.47 -7.62
C CYS A 163 -2.66 -2.35 -6.50
N VAL A 164 -2.52 -3.42 -5.72
CA VAL A 164 -1.39 -3.64 -4.83
C VAL A 164 -0.39 -4.54 -5.55
N GLY A 165 0.83 -4.04 -5.72
CA GLY A 165 1.90 -4.74 -6.44
C GLY A 165 3.27 -4.33 -5.95
N GLU A 166 4.30 -4.76 -6.68
CA GLU A 166 5.72 -4.64 -6.29
C GLU A 166 6.12 -3.25 -5.75
N LYS A 167 5.67 -2.16 -6.41
CA LYS A 167 6.16 -0.81 -6.12
C LYS A 167 5.37 -0.05 -5.05
N ASN A 168 4.16 -0.50 -4.69
CA ASN A 168 3.32 0.18 -3.69
C ASN A 168 2.90 -0.71 -2.50
N GLN A 169 3.29 -2.00 -2.49
CA GLN A 169 2.96 -2.95 -1.43
C GLN A 169 3.32 -2.43 -0.03
N ARG A 170 4.46 -1.75 0.11
CA ARG A 170 4.88 -1.13 1.38
C ARG A 170 3.82 -0.17 1.94
N PHE A 171 3.31 0.73 1.11
CA PHE A 171 2.34 1.74 1.57
C PHE A 171 1.01 1.09 1.94
N PHE A 172 0.62 0.04 1.24
CA PHE A 172 -0.58 -0.73 1.59
C PHE A 172 -0.43 -1.44 2.95
N VAL A 173 0.74 -2.02 3.24
CA VAL A 173 1.03 -2.62 4.55
C VAL A 173 0.99 -1.57 5.66
N LEU A 174 1.59 -0.40 5.45
CA LEU A 174 1.51 0.69 6.43
C LEU A 174 0.08 1.19 6.62
N PHE A 175 -0.68 1.36 5.54
CA PHE A 175 -2.08 1.77 5.61
C PHE A 175 -2.91 0.80 6.46
N THR A 176 -2.84 -0.51 6.16
CA THR A 176 -3.58 -1.53 6.92
C THR A 176 -3.14 -1.62 8.38
N MET A 177 -1.84 -1.50 8.67
CA MET A 177 -1.32 -1.42 10.03
C MET A 177 -1.88 -0.22 10.80
N TYR A 178 -1.83 0.98 10.21
CA TYR A 178 -2.26 2.21 10.88
C TYR A 178 -3.79 2.26 11.08
N ILE A 179 -4.58 1.73 10.15
CA ILE A 179 -6.03 1.58 10.34
C ILE A 179 -6.35 0.56 11.45
N ALA A 180 -5.61 -0.54 11.55
CA ALA A 180 -5.79 -1.47 12.66
C ALA A 180 -5.47 -0.81 14.01
N LEU A 181 -4.35 -0.06 14.09
CA LEU A 181 -3.94 0.63 15.31
C LEU A 181 -4.94 1.71 15.75
N ILE A 182 -5.39 2.57 14.84
CA ILE A 182 -6.38 3.62 15.17
C ILE A 182 -7.73 3.01 15.56
N SER A 183 -8.16 1.93 14.91
CA SER A 183 -9.40 1.23 15.25
C SER A 183 -9.33 0.60 16.64
N ALA A 184 -8.21 -0.07 16.97
CA ALA A 184 -7.99 -0.64 18.30
C ALA A 184 -7.95 0.46 19.37
N HIS A 185 -7.27 1.58 19.10
CA HIS A 185 -7.21 2.71 20.02
C HIS A 185 -8.59 3.33 20.25
N ALA A 186 -9.37 3.58 19.20
CA ALA A 186 -10.75 4.06 19.30
C ALA A 186 -11.63 3.15 20.17
N LEU A 187 -11.56 1.83 19.97
CA LEU A 187 -12.33 0.85 20.75
C LEU A 187 -11.92 0.82 22.23
N ILE A 188 -10.62 0.91 22.52
CA ILE A 188 -10.12 1.02 23.89
C ILE A 188 -10.65 2.28 24.57
N LEU A 189 -10.57 3.43 23.89
CA LEU A 189 -11.10 4.69 24.41
C LEU A 189 -12.63 4.61 24.61
N CYS A 190 -13.36 3.99 23.68
CA CYS A 190 -14.81 3.80 23.81
C CYS A 190 -15.16 2.95 25.03
N GLY A 191 -14.39 1.88 25.27
CA GLY A 191 -14.55 1.04 26.46
C GLY A 191 -14.31 1.81 27.76
N PHE A 192 -13.26 2.62 27.81
CA PHE A 192 -12.98 3.48 28.97
C PHE A 192 -14.06 4.54 29.20
N GLN A 193 -14.51 5.20 28.14
CA GLN A 193 -15.57 6.20 28.21
C GLN A 193 -16.88 5.56 28.70
N PHE A 194 -17.28 4.44 28.11
CA PHE A 194 -18.48 3.72 28.51
C PHE A 194 -18.44 3.34 30.00
N PHE A 195 -17.32 2.78 30.46
CA PHE A 195 -17.17 2.39 31.85
C PHE A 195 -17.20 3.57 32.82
N SER A 196 -16.55 4.68 32.47
CA SER A 196 -16.58 5.92 33.26
C SER A 196 -17.99 6.50 33.34
N CYS A 197 -18.75 6.51 32.22
CA CYS A 197 -20.10 7.05 32.18
C CYS A 197 -21.13 6.19 32.89
N VAL A 198 -20.99 4.87 32.85
CA VAL A 198 -21.85 3.94 33.62
C VAL A 198 -21.63 4.12 35.13
N ARG A 199 -20.41 4.42 35.57
CA ARG A 199 -20.09 4.63 36.99
C ARG A 199 -20.42 6.05 37.48
N GLY A 200 -20.45 7.02 36.58
CA GLY A 200 -20.73 8.43 36.86
C GLY A 200 -22.13 8.87 36.45
N GLN A 201 -22.30 10.18 36.24
CA GLN A 201 -23.51 10.75 35.65
C GLN A 201 -23.29 10.97 34.14
N TRP A 202 -24.13 10.34 33.32
CA TRP A 202 -24.05 10.41 31.85
C TRP A 202 -24.11 11.83 31.28
N THR A 203 -24.74 12.76 32.00
CA THR A 203 -24.86 14.18 31.60
C THR A 203 -23.55 14.95 31.70
N GLU A 204 -22.55 14.43 32.41
CA GLU A 204 -21.22 15.06 32.53
C GLU A 204 -20.19 14.45 31.57
N CYS A 205 -20.58 13.46 30.78
CA CYS A 205 -19.64 12.69 29.95
C CYS A 205 -19.30 13.33 28.61
N SER A 206 -20.15 14.20 28.11
CA SER A 206 -19.99 14.84 26.80
C SER A 206 -20.79 16.14 26.76
N ASP A 207 -20.35 17.09 25.93
CA ASP A 207 -21.10 18.31 25.66
C ASP A 207 -22.35 18.03 24.79
N PHE A 208 -22.41 16.87 24.16
CA PHE A 208 -23.59 16.40 23.41
C PHE A 208 -24.62 15.74 24.33
N SER A 209 -25.89 15.80 23.92
CA SER A 209 -26.96 15.10 24.67
C SER A 209 -26.67 13.60 24.78
N PRO A 210 -26.98 12.95 25.92
CA PRO A 210 -26.71 11.52 26.12
C PRO A 210 -27.13 10.59 24.96
N PRO A 211 -28.34 10.71 24.35
CA PRO A 211 -28.71 9.84 23.24
C PRO A 211 -27.81 10.02 22.00
N VAL A 212 -27.42 11.26 21.69
CA VAL A 212 -26.53 11.55 20.56
C VAL A 212 -25.14 10.95 20.80
N THR A 213 -24.59 11.15 22.00
CA THR A 213 -23.29 10.58 22.41
C THR A 213 -23.29 9.06 22.26
N VAL A 214 -24.32 8.39 22.74
CA VAL A 214 -24.44 6.92 22.62
C VAL A 214 -24.50 6.49 21.16
N ILE A 215 -25.30 7.16 20.32
CA ILE A 215 -25.40 6.82 18.88
C ILE A 215 -24.05 6.97 18.18
N LEU A 216 -23.34 8.08 18.40
CA LEU A 216 -22.02 8.33 17.80
C LEU A 216 -21.00 7.27 18.24
N MET A 217 -20.98 6.94 19.53
CA MET A 217 -20.12 5.89 20.07
C MET A 217 -20.46 4.50 19.51
N VAL A 218 -21.74 4.17 19.35
CA VAL A 218 -22.16 2.89 18.76
C VAL A 218 -21.66 2.77 17.33
N PHE A 219 -21.83 3.80 16.50
CA PHE A 219 -21.32 3.78 15.12
C PHE A 219 -19.79 3.71 15.09
N LEU A 220 -19.10 4.44 15.96
CA LEU A 220 -17.63 4.35 16.09
C LEU A 220 -17.19 2.93 16.49
N CYS A 221 -17.90 2.27 17.40
CA CYS A 221 -17.60 0.89 17.78
C CYS A 221 -17.85 -0.08 16.62
N LEU A 222 -18.96 0.05 15.89
CA LEU A 222 -19.26 -0.79 14.73
C LEU A 222 -18.20 -0.64 13.64
N GLU A 223 -17.83 0.61 13.34
CA GLU A 223 -16.73 0.94 12.43
C GLU A 223 -15.42 0.32 12.93
N GLY A 224 -15.06 0.58 14.19
CA GLY A 224 -13.81 0.14 14.80
C GLY A 224 -13.67 -1.39 14.78
N PHE A 225 -14.71 -2.15 15.12
CA PHE A 225 -14.66 -3.62 15.05
C PHE A 225 -14.53 -4.13 13.62
N LEU A 226 -15.33 -3.60 12.69
CA LEU A 226 -15.29 -4.02 11.29
C LEU A 226 -13.91 -3.78 10.68
N PHE A 227 -13.38 -2.57 10.81
CA PHE A 227 -12.10 -2.21 10.22
C PHE A 227 -10.92 -2.80 10.97
N LEU A 228 -10.96 -2.95 12.29
CA LEU A 228 -9.92 -3.67 13.03
C LEU A 228 -9.79 -5.11 12.53
N THR A 229 -10.89 -5.86 12.48
CA THR A 229 -10.86 -7.26 12.04
C THR A 229 -10.37 -7.37 10.59
N PHE A 230 -10.94 -6.58 9.68
CA PHE A 230 -10.57 -6.63 8.27
C PHE A 230 -9.09 -6.25 8.05
N THR A 231 -8.65 -5.12 8.62
CA THR A 231 -7.30 -4.62 8.39
C THR A 231 -6.23 -5.39 9.15
N ALA A 232 -6.53 -5.95 10.33
CA ALA A 232 -5.60 -6.84 11.03
C ALA A 232 -5.34 -8.13 10.23
N VAL A 233 -6.40 -8.72 9.66
CA VAL A 233 -6.25 -9.91 8.78
C VAL A 233 -5.46 -9.54 7.53
N MET A 234 -5.82 -8.46 6.84
CA MET A 234 -5.10 -8.01 5.65
C MET A 234 -3.62 -7.72 5.95
N PHE A 235 -3.32 -6.98 7.01
CA PHE A 235 -1.95 -6.74 7.46
C PHE A 235 -1.20 -8.06 7.70
N GLY A 236 -1.79 -8.99 8.45
CA GLY A 236 -1.19 -10.30 8.70
C GLY A 236 -0.92 -11.10 7.42
N THR A 237 -1.87 -11.12 6.50
CA THR A 237 -1.71 -11.80 5.20
C THR A 237 -0.61 -11.16 4.34
N GLN A 238 -0.50 -9.84 4.32
CA GLN A 238 0.57 -9.16 3.59
C GLN A 238 1.94 -9.46 4.20
N ILE A 239 2.08 -9.39 5.52
CA ILE A 239 3.34 -9.73 6.20
C ILE A 239 3.72 -11.18 5.91
N HIS A 240 2.75 -12.10 5.99
CA HIS A 240 2.95 -13.50 5.64
C HIS A 240 3.41 -13.68 4.18
N SER A 241 2.75 -13.01 3.23
CA SER A 241 3.09 -13.04 1.81
C SER A 241 4.50 -12.51 1.53
N ILE A 242 4.90 -11.42 2.19
CA ILE A 242 6.26 -10.86 2.08
C ILE A 242 7.28 -11.84 2.67
N CYS A 243 6.97 -12.43 3.82
CA CYS A 243 7.85 -13.36 4.53
C CYS A 243 8.08 -14.69 3.79
N ASN A 244 7.14 -15.11 2.94
CA ASN A 244 7.24 -16.33 2.13
C ASN A 244 7.54 -16.07 0.65
N ASP A 245 7.71 -14.79 0.27
CA ASP A 245 7.87 -14.31 -1.11
C ASP A 245 6.79 -14.86 -2.07
N GLU A 246 5.54 -14.87 -1.63
CA GLU A 246 4.39 -15.44 -2.33
C GLU A 246 3.23 -14.42 -2.37
N THR A 247 2.75 -14.08 -3.58
CA THR A 247 1.59 -13.20 -3.76
C THR A 247 0.28 -13.95 -3.49
N GLU A 248 -0.81 -13.22 -3.23
CA GLU A 248 -2.13 -13.83 -3.06
C GLU A 248 -2.57 -14.64 -4.29
N ILE A 249 -2.28 -14.17 -5.50
CA ILE A 249 -2.60 -14.90 -6.74
C ILE A 249 -1.84 -16.22 -6.83
N GLU A 250 -0.55 -16.22 -6.49
CA GLU A 250 0.30 -17.42 -6.49
C GLU A 250 -0.24 -18.45 -5.48
N ARG A 251 -0.60 -18.00 -4.27
CA ARG A 251 -1.20 -18.82 -3.22
C ARG A 251 -2.52 -19.46 -3.66
N LEU A 252 -3.44 -18.66 -4.21
CA LEU A 252 -4.76 -19.14 -4.65
C LEU A 252 -4.68 -20.11 -5.82
N LYS A 253 -3.70 -19.95 -6.70
CA LYS A 253 -3.47 -20.86 -7.82
C LYS A 253 -2.61 -22.07 -7.48
N SER A 254 -2.09 -22.14 -6.25
CA SER A 254 -1.13 -23.17 -5.83
C SER A 254 0.04 -23.27 -6.83
N GLU A 255 0.53 -22.12 -7.32
CA GLU A 255 1.64 -22.09 -8.27
C GLU A 255 2.91 -22.61 -7.57
N LYS A 256 3.54 -23.64 -8.16
CA LYS A 256 4.83 -24.13 -7.66
C LYS A 256 5.89 -23.08 -7.95
N PRO A 257 6.71 -22.67 -6.96
CA PRO A 257 7.73 -21.66 -7.18
C PRO A 257 8.70 -22.13 -8.26
N THR A 258 8.88 -21.31 -9.30
CA THR A 258 9.93 -21.47 -10.33
C THR A 258 11.20 -20.69 -9.98
N TRP A 259 11.16 -19.90 -8.92
CA TRP A 259 12.25 -19.06 -8.41
C TRP A 259 12.74 -19.53 -7.04
N GLU A 260 13.97 -19.15 -6.69
CA GLU A 260 14.48 -19.30 -5.33
C GLU A 260 13.75 -18.34 -4.39
N ARG A 261 13.10 -18.90 -3.36
CA ARG A 261 12.40 -18.11 -2.35
C ARG A 261 13.43 -17.34 -1.52
N ARG A 262 13.21 -16.04 -1.40
CA ARG A 262 14.02 -15.19 -0.52
C ARG A 262 13.85 -15.62 0.94
N LEU A 263 14.93 -15.48 1.71
CA LEU A 263 14.83 -15.63 3.16
C LEU A 263 13.87 -14.57 3.72
N ARG A 264 13.13 -14.92 4.78
CA ARG A 264 12.08 -14.07 5.39
C ARG A 264 12.50 -12.60 5.55
N TRP A 265 13.73 -12.40 5.99
CA TRP A 265 14.27 -11.07 6.24
C TRP A 265 14.62 -10.30 4.96
N GLU A 266 15.05 -10.99 3.92
CA GLU A 266 15.36 -10.37 2.63
C GLU A 266 14.10 -9.89 1.92
N GLY A 267 12.99 -10.61 2.05
CA GLY A 267 11.67 -10.16 1.59
C GLY A 267 11.27 -8.83 2.24
N MET A 268 11.36 -8.77 3.58
CA MET A 268 11.08 -7.54 4.34
C MET A 268 12.00 -6.39 3.92
N LYS A 269 13.31 -6.61 3.80
CA LYS A 269 14.26 -5.58 3.35
C LYS A 269 13.96 -5.09 1.92
N SER A 270 13.52 -5.99 1.04
CA SER A 270 13.17 -5.64 -0.33
C SER A 270 11.95 -4.74 -0.40
N VAL A 271 10.93 -4.99 0.43
CA VAL A 271 9.67 -4.20 0.41
C VAL A 271 9.84 -2.89 1.18
N PHE A 272 10.50 -2.90 2.33
CA PHE A 272 10.64 -1.72 3.20
C PHE A 272 11.91 -0.90 2.95
N GLY A 273 12.78 -1.33 2.04
CA GLY A 273 13.91 -0.54 1.55
C GLY A 273 15.12 -0.57 2.48
N GLY A 274 15.84 -1.68 2.50
CA GLY A 274 17.11 -1.83 3.22
C GLY A 274 16.94 -2.39 4.62
N GLN A 275 17.92 -2.15 5.51
CA GLN A 275 17.93 -2.67 6.87
C GLN A 275 16.76 -2.10 7.71
N PRO A 276 16.29 -2.83 8.73
CA PRO A 276 15.25 -2.34 9.65
C PRO A 276 15.64 -1.01 10.25
N SER A 277 14.72 -0.06 10.16
CA SER A 277 14.91 1.29 10.67
C SER A 277 13.55 1.94 10.92
N VAL A 278 13.54 3.05 11.65
CA VAL A 278 12.33 3.87 11.87
C VAL A 278 11.72 4.35 10.55
N LEU A 279 12.51 4.38 9.46
CA LEU A 279 11.98 4.70 8.13
C LEU A 279 10.96 3.68 7.65
N TRP A 280 11.02 2.41 8.09
CA TRP A 280 10.09 1.36 7.65
C TRP A 280 8.63 1.75 7.92
N ILE A 281 8.38 2.38 9.07
CA ILE A 281 7.05 2.84 9.46
C ILE A 281 6.72 4.23 8.89
N ASN A 282 7.69 4.96 8.33
CA ASN A 282 7.45 6.31 7.84
C ASN A 282 6.87 6.30 6.40
N PRO A 283 5.60 6.68 6.17
CA PRO A 283 5.03 6.77 4.84
C PRO A 283 5.57 7.95 4.05
N PHE A 284 6.39 8.85 4.62
CA PHE A 284 7.04 9.94 3.89
C PHE A 284 8.45 9.57 3.38
N ALA A 285 8.94 8.37 3.70
CA ALA A 285 10.23 7.90 3.22
C ALA A 285 10.27 7.85 1.68
N GLY A 286 11.30 8.47 1.09
CA GLY A 286 11.48 8.54 -0.37
C GLY A 286 10.81 9.73 -1.07
N PHE A 287 10.10 10.61 -0.34
CA PHE A 287 9.57 11.86 -0.91
C PHE A 287 10.71 12.85 -1.17
N ARG A 288 11.18 12.99 -2.42
CA ARG A 288 12.17 14.00 -2.79
C ARG A 288 11.47 15.35 -3.05
N ILE A 289 11.30 16.16 -2.01
CA ILE A 289 10.74 17.53 -2.09
C ILE A 289 11.52 18.45 -3.05
N ARG A 290 12.77 18.12 -3.42
CA ARG A 290 13.67 18.98 -4.20
C ARG A 290 13.16 19.38 -5.59
N GLN A 291 12.32 18.61 -6.27
CA GLN A 291 11.88 18.94 -7.64
C GLN A 291 10.69 19.91 -7.70
N LEU A 292 9.76 19.88 -6.74
CA LEU A 292 8.60 20.77 -6.73
C LEU A 292 8.98 22.24 -6.48
N LEU A 293 9.96 22.49 -5.60
CA LEU A 293 10.45 23.85 -5.33
C LEU A 293 11.29 24.42 -6.48
N LEU A 294 12.01 23.58 -7.22
CA LEU A 294 12.77 24.02 -8.40
C LEU A 294 11.86 24.31 -9.60
N ARG A 295 10.70 23.64 -9.70
CA ARG A 295 9.72 23.86 -10.76
C ARG A 295 8.89 25.13 -10.54
N ALA A 296 8.57 25.47 -9.28
CA ALA A 296 7.94 26.75 -8.94
C ALA A 296 8.83 27.96 -9.27
N LYS A 297 10.16 27.81 -9.24
CA LYS A 297 11.11 28.87 -9.64
C LYS A 297 11.31 29.02 -11.15
N LYS A 298 10.97 28.01 -11.95
CA LYS A 298 11.12 28.04 -13.43
C LYS A 298 9.85 28.44 -14.19
N GLY A 299 8.74 28.71 -13.49
CA GLY A 299 7.45 29.10 -14.09
C GLY A 299 7.13 30.59 -14.02
N GLY A 300 8.10 31.46 -13.74
CA GLY A 300 7.90 32.91 -13.82
C GLY A 300 7.82 33.35 -15.28
N PRO A 301 6.89 34.26 -15.66
CA PRO A 301 6.77 34.71 -17.04
C PRO A 301 8.01 35.54 -17.42
N GLU A 302 8.77 35.08 -18.40
CA GLU A 302 9.70 35.93 -19.15
C GLU A 302 8.86 36.95 -19.94
N PHE A 303 8.71 38.15 -19.38
CA PHE A 303 8.38 39.33 -20.17
C PHE A 303 9.67 39.78 -20.87
N SER A 304 9.76 39.53 -22.17
CA SER A 304 10.72 40.18 -23.06
C SER A 304 10.13 41.51 -23.54
N VAL A 305 10.86 42.60 -23.25
CA VAL A 305 10.80 43.88 -23.97
C VAL A 305 11.96 43.89 -24.95
#